data_AF-A0A358UXP5-F1
#
_entry.id   AF-A0A358UXP5-F1
#
_cell.length_a   1.000
_cell.length_b   1.000
_cell.length_c   1.000
_cell.angle_alpha   90.00
_cell.angle_beta   90.00
_cell.angle_gamma   90.00
#
_symmetry.space_group_name_H-M   'P 1'
#
loop_
_entity.id
_entity.type
_entity.pdbx_description
1 polymer ?
#
loop_
_entity_poly.entity_id
_entity_poly.type
_entity_poly.pdbx_seq_one_letter_code
_entity_poly.pdbx_strand_id
1 'polypeptide(L)'
;MKLDLMKEQIILVDGPARIELVSGECEAVGALLKSHDRIFIPKGKKIPIEGVTSSQINLSAEEGHVETIPYRTIPHSWDILVEKILKERPKSIFVIGEMDTGKSFFTTYMGNRLFRAGLSTAILDCDTGQS
;
A
#
# COMPACT_ATOMS: atom_id res chain seq x y z
N MET A 1 -10.21 -14.87 9.25
CA MET A 1 -11.31 -15.17 8.32
C MET A 1 -10.82 -15.22 6.88
N LYS A 2 -11.49 -15.98 6.01
CA LYS A 2 -11.30 -15.93 4.56
C LYS A 2 -12.21 -14.84 3.99
N LEU A 3 -11.71 -14.06 3.05
CA LEU A 3 -12.46 -13.01 2.38
C LEU A 3 -12.18 -13.06 0.88
N ASP A 4 -13.23 -12.98 0.07
CA ASP A 4 -13.14 -12.80 -1.37
C ASP A 4 -13.10 -11.29 -1.68
N LEU A 5 -12.03 -10.84 -2.33
CA LEU A 5 -11.84 -9.46 -2.77
C LEU A 5 -12.00 -9.41 -4.28
N MET A 6 -13.04 -8.75 -4.76
CA MET A 6 -13.30 -8.64 -6.19
C MET A 6 -12.32 -7.65 -6.85
N LYS A 7 -12.12 -7.78 -8.16
CA LYS A 7 -11.39 -6.78 -8.95
C LYS A 7 -11.98 -5.39 -8.72
N GLU A 8 -11.12 -4.40 -8.52
CA GLU A 8 -11.45 -2.98 -8.22
C GLU A 8 -12.17 -2.75 -6.89
N GLN A 9 -12.48 -3.80 -6.11
CA GLN A 9 -12.97 -3.63 -4.76
C GLN A 9 -11.83 -3.18 -3.84
N ILE A 10 -12.16 -2.31 -2.89
CA ILE A 10 -11.22 -1.76 -1.93
C ILE A 10 -11.72 -2.03 -0.53
N ILE A 11 -10.86 -2.61 0.29
CA ILE A 11 -11.08 -2.73 1.73
C ILE A 11 -10.04 -1.90 2.48
N LEU A 12 -10.46 -1.18 3.51
CA LEU A 12 -9.57 -0.62 4.51
C LEU A 12 -9.44 -1.61 5.65
N VAL A 13 -8.21 -1.85 6.07
CA VAL A 13 -7.90 -2.77 7.16
C VAL A 13 -7.15 -2.01 8.26
N ASP A 14 -7.74 -2.01 9.45
CA ASP A 14 -7.18 -1.42 10.67
C ASP A 14 -6.26 -2.41 11.37
N GLY A 15 -5.02 -2.01 11.66
CA GLY A 15 -4.07 -2.83 12.39
C GLY A 15 -4.32 -2.83 13.91
N PRO A 16 -3.88 -3.87 14.65
CA PRO A 16 -3.00 -4.93 14.19
C PRO A 16 -3.73 -5.99 13.35
N ALA A 17 -3.21 -6.26 12.15
CA ALA A 17 -3.79 -7.24 11.24
C ALA A 17 -2.71 -7.96 10.42
N ARG A 18 -3.01 -9.19 10.01
CA ARG A 18 -2.18 -9.95 9.07
C ARG A 18 -3.01 -10.37 7.87
N ILE A 19 -2.50 -10.12 6.68
CA ILE A 19 -3.10 -10.57 5.42
C ILE A 19 -2.13 -11.54 4.77
N GLU A 20 -2.66 -12.67 4.31
CA GLU A 20 -1.98 -13.60 3.43
C GLU A 20 -2.84 -13.79 2.18
N LEU A 21 -2.25 -13.55 1.02
CA LEU A 21 -2.94 -13.74 -0.26
C LEU A 21 -2.90 -15.23 -0.63
N VAL A 22 -4.06 -15.83 -0.82
CA VAL A 22 -4.20 -17.26 -1.16
C VAL A 22 -4.15 -17.44 -2.68
N SER A 23 -4.88 -16.60 -3.41
CA SER A 23 -4.95 -16.61 -4.86
C SER A 23 -5.30 -15.23 -5.41
N GLY A 24 -4.99 -15.01 -6.70
CA GLY A 24 -5.21 -13.73 -7.38
C GLY A 24 -4.07 -12.74 -7.13
N GLU A 25 -4.40 -11.46 -7.23
CA GLU A 25 -3.49 -10.33 -7.08
C GLU A 25 -4.24 -9.17 -6.41
N CYS A 26 -3.62 -8.55 -5.43
CA CYS A 26 -4.09 -7.31 -4.81
C CYS A 26 -2.94 -6.33 -4.62
N GLU A 27 -3.27 -5.06 -4.40
CA GLU A 27 -2.29 -4.01 -4.14
C GLU A 27 -2.47 -3.48 -2.72
N ALA A 28 -1.38 -3.38 -1.97
CA ALA A 28 -1.33 -2.78 -0.64
C ALA A 28 -0.33 -1.63 -0.64
N VAL A 29 -0.81 -0.39 -0.58
CA VAL A 29 0.04 0.83 -0.63
C VAL A 29 1.07 0.75 -1.78
N GLY A 30 0.61 0.48 -3.01
CA GLY A 30 1.48 0.41 -4.18
C GLY A 30 2.26 -0.90 -4.37
N ALA A 31 2.30 -1.78 -3.35
CA ALA A 31 2.93 -3.10 -3.46
C ALA A 31 1.96 -4.10 -4.08
N LEU A 32 2.36 -4.71 -5.20
CA LEU A 32 1.62 -5.83 -5.79
C LEU A 32 1.89 -7.09 -4.96
N LEU A 33 0.84 -7.62 -4.35
CA LEU A 33 0.85 -8.88 -3.63
C LEU A 33 0.38 -9.99 -4.56
N LYS A 34 1.08 -11.12 -4.50
CA LYS A 34 0.77 -12.36 -5.22
C LYS A 34 0.53 -13.50 -4.24
N SER A 35 0.05 -14.65 -4.74
CA SER A 35 -0.18 -15.83 -3.91
C SER A 35 1.01 -16.14 -3.00
N HIS A 36 0.70 -16.41 -1.73
CA HIS A 36 1.63 -16.66 -0.61
C HIS A 36 2.34 -15.43 -0.05
N ASP A 37 2.18 -14.24 -0.63
CA ASP A 37 2.67 -13.02 -0.01
C ASP A 37 1.90 -12.71 1.27
N ARG A 38 2.62 -12.14 2.23
CA ARG A 38 2.11 -11.82 3.55
C ARG A 38 2.45 -10.38 3.90
N ILE A 39 1.48 -9.67 4.42
CA ILE A 39 1.69 -8.34 5.00
C ILE A 39 1.19 -8.30 6.43
N PHE A 40 1.88 -7.50 7.24
CA PHE A 40 1.48 -7.16 8.60
C PHE A 40 1.16 -5.68 8.64
N ILE A 41 -0.02 -5.35 9.15
CA ILE A 41 -0.49 -3.98 9.34
C ILE A 41 -0.30 -3.68 10.84
N PRO A 42 0.62 -2.78 11.22
CA PRO A 42 0.88 -2.46 12.62
C PRO A 42 -0.31 -1.77 13.30
N LYS A 43 -0.36 -1.85 14.63
CA LYS A 43 -1.34 -1.14 15.45
C LYS A 43 -1.31 0.37 15.13
N GLY A 44 -2.49 0.97 14.98
CA GLY A 44 -2.64 2.41 14.69
C GLY A 44 -2.40 2.79 13.22
N LYS A 45 -2.21 1.81 12.33
CA LYS A 45 -2.21 2.04 10.87
C LYS A 45 -3.50 1.48 10.26
N LYS A 46 -4.05 2.23 9.31
CA LYS A 46 -5.17 1.81 8.45
C LYS A 46 -4.66 1.78 7.01
N ILE A 47 -4.74 0.63 6.35
CA ILE A 47 -4.16 0.44 5.01
C ILE A 47 -5.24 0.02 4.01
N PRO A 48 -5.30 0.64 2.81
CA PRO A 48 -6.14 0.15 1.72
C PRO A 48 -5.53 -1.09 1.06
N ILE A 49 -6.37 -2.08 0.81
CA ILE A 49 -6.10 -3.26 -0.02
C ILE A 49 -7.02 -3.19 -1.23
N GLU A 50 -6.44 -3.06 -2.41
CA GLU A 50 -7.15 -2.86 -3.67
C GLU A 50 -7.08 -4.14 -4.52
N GLY A 51 -8.23 -4.67 -4.95
CA GLY A 51 -8.29 -5.87 -5.77
C GLY A 51 -7.78 -5.60 -7.20
N VAL A 52 -6.71 -6.26 -7.62
CA VAL A 52 -6.21 -6.18 -9.02
C VAL A 52 -6.91 -7.23 -9.87
N THR A 53 -7.08 -8.43 -9.32
CA THR A 53 -7.93 -9.49 -9.84
C THR A 53 -8.86 -10.01 -8.75
N SER A 54 -9.87 -10.82 -9.09
CA SER A 54 -10.65 -11.52 -8.07
C SER A 54 -9.72 -12.44 -7.26
N SER A 55 -9.65 -12.18 -5.96
CA SER A 55 -8.61 -12.69 -5.09
C SER A 55 -9.18 -13.28 -3.80
N GLN A 56 -8.52 -14.29 -3.27
CA GLN A 56 -8.83 -14.82 -1.94
C GLN A 56 -7.76 -14.41 -0.94
N ILE A 57 -8.17 -13.79 0.16
CA ILE A 57 -7.27 -13.42 1.24
C ILE A 57 -7.64 -14.13 2.54
N ASN A 58 -6.61 -14.59 3.25
CA ASN A 58 -6.71 -14.95 4.66
C ASN A 58 -6.38 -13.70 5.47
N LEU A 59 -7.38 -13.17 6.18
CA LEU A 59 -7.20 -12.04 7.08
C LEU A 59 -7.27 -12.50 8.53
N SER A 60 -6.28 -12.12 9.33
CA SER A 60 -6.29 -12.25 10.79
C SER A 60 -6.31 -10.84 11.40
N ALA A 61 -7.47 -10.42 11.89
CA ALA A 61 -7.70 -9.14 12.56
C ALA A 61 -8.79 -9.33 13.62
N GLU A 62 -8.90 -8.40 14.56
CA GLU A 62 -10.02 -8.35 15.52
C GLU A 62 -11.33 -7.96 14.77
N GLU A 63 -12.49 -8.33 15.31
CA GLU A 63 -13.78 -7.99 14.69
C GLU A 63 -13.99 -6.46 14.61
N GLY A 64 -14.45 -5.95 13.46
CA GLY A 64 -14.65 -4.52 13.22
C GLY A 64 -13.49 -3.78 12.54
N HIS A 65 -12.40 -4.48 12.22
CA HIS A 65 -11.18 -3.89 11.64
C HIS A 65 -11.14 -3.89 10.10
N VAL A 66 -12.27 -4.10 9.42
CA VAL A 66 -12.36 -4.14 7.95
C VAL A 66 -13.57 -3.38 7.46
N GLU A 67 -13.36 -2.48 6.53
CA GLU A 67 -14.39 -1.65 5.93
C GLU A 67 -14.26 -1.70 4.41
N THR A 68 -15.34 -2.02 3.69
CA THR A 68 -15.35 -1.86 2.22
C THR A 68 -15.67 -0.41 1.89
N ILE A 69 -14.85 0.22 1.06
CA ILE A 69 -15.04 1.61 0.65
C ILE A 69 -15.35 1.71 -0.85
N PRO A 70 -16.18 2.68 -1.27
CA PRO A 70 -16.60 2.81 -2.67
C PRO A 70 -15.56 3.50 -3.58
N TYR A 71 -14.57 4.17 -3.00
CA TYR A 71 -13.60 4.96 -3.76
C TYR A 71 -12.18 4.78 -3.20
N ARG A 72 -11.20 4.89 -4.08
CA ARG A 72 -9.78 4.80 -3.73
C ARG A 72 -9.34 6.00 -2.89
N THR A 73 -8.59 5.73 -1.82
CA THR A 73 -8.02 6.77 -0.93
C THR A 73 -6.69 7.31 -1.42
N ILE A 74 -5.98 6.56 -2.28
CA ILE A 74 -4.73 6.99 -2.90
C ILE A 74 -5.04 7.87 -4.12
N PRO A 75 -4.57 9.14 -4.15
CA PRO A 75 -4.85 10.05 -5.26
C PRO A 75 -4.25 9.60 -6.58
N HIS A 76 -5.01 9.72 -7.68
CA HIS A 76 -4.51 9.45 -9.04
C HIS A 76 -3.31 10.33 -9.43
N SER A 77 -3.16 11.52 -8.84
CA SER A 77 -1.99 12.36 -9.05
C SER A 77 -0.68 11.68 -8.62
N TRP A 78 -0.73 10.75 -7.66
CA TRP A 78 0.43 9.98 -7.24
C TRP A 78 0.84 8.97 -8.29
N ASP A 79 -0.12 8.35 -9.00
CA ASP A 79 0.18 7.49 -10.15
C ASP A 79 0.92 8.26 -11.24
N ILE A 80 0.40 9.44 -11.62
CA ILE A 80 1.02 10.29 -12.63
C ILE A 80 2.46 10.66 -12.23
N LEU A 81 2.68 11.00 -10.96
CA LEU A 81 4.00 11.35 -10.46
C LEU A 81 4.97 10.16 -10.49
N VAL A 82 4.53 8.97 -10.10
CA VAL A 82 5.33 7.74 -10.19
C VAL A 82 5.71 7.45 -11.65
N GLU A 83 4.77 7.54 -12.59
CA GLU A 83 5.06 7.33 -14.01
C GLU A 83 6.09 8.35 -14.55
N LYS A 84 5.97 9.61 -14.12
CA LYS A 84 6.96 10.65 -14.44
C LYS A 84 8.35 10.28 -13.90
N ILE A 85 8.43 9.84 -12.65
CA ILE A 85 9.70 9.42 -12.01
C ILE A 85 10.31 8.22 -12.74
N LEU A 86 9.51 7.22 -13.13
CA LEU A 86 9.98 6.05 -13.87
C LEU A 86 10.58 6.42 -15.23
N LYS A 87 10.00 7.43 -15.89
CA LYS A 87 10.48 7.98 -17.17
C LYS A 87 11.75 8.82 -17.01
N GLU A 88 11.77 9.74 -16.05
CA GLU A 88 12.88 10.70 -15.86
C GLU A 88 14.06 10.10 -15.11
N ARG A 89 13.83 9.07 -14.29
CA ARG A 89 14.80 8.38 -13.44
C ARG A 89 15.71 9.35 -12.65
N PRO A 90 15.12 10.27 -11.85
CA PRO A 90 15.91 11.13 -10.97
C PRO A 90 16.74 10.29 -10.00
N LYS A 91 17.97 10.74 -9.71
CA LYS A 91 18.88 10.05 -8.78
C LYS A 91 18.43 10.13 -7.32
N SER A 92 17.71 11.19 -6.97
CA SER A 92 17.27 11.48 -5.61
C SER A 92 15.93 12.21 -5.66
N ILE A 93 15.04 11.86 -4.73
CA ILE A 93 13.73 12.50 -4.56
C ILE A 93 13.63 12.90 -3.10
N PHE A 94 13.27 14.16 -2.85
CA PHE A 94 13.07 14.67 -1.51
C PHE A 94 11.58 14.96 -1.29
N VAL A 95 10.98 14.33 -0.28
CA VAL A 95 9.56 14.47 0.05
C VAL A 95 9.42 15.40 1.25
N ILE A 96 8.74 16.53 1.06
CA ILE A 96 8.56 17.57 2.07
C ILE A 96 7.08 17.91 2.26
N GLY A 97 6.74 18.37 3.46
CA GLY A 97 5.38 18.69 3.85
C GLY A 97 5.22 18.76 5.38
N GLU A 98 4.13 19.35 5.83
CA GLU A 98 3.83 19.53 7.26
C GLU A 98 3.62 18.20 7.99
N MET A 99 3.57 18.25 9.33
CA MET A 99 3.26 17.08 10.16
C MET A 99 1.92 16.46 9.72
N ASP A 100 1.85 15.13 9.71
CA ASP A 100 0.63 14.36 9.41
C ASP A 100 -0.01 14.60 8.02
N THR A 101 0.78 15.03 7.03
CA THR A 101 0.32 15.23 5.63
C THR A 101 0.45 13.98 4.74
N GLY A 102 0.75 12.81 5.34
CA GLY A 102 0.88 11.56 4.59
C GLY A 102 2.23 11.34 3.88
N LYS A 103 3.29 12.09 4.22
CA LYS A 103 4.64 11.95 3.62
C LYS A 103 5.18 10.52 3.64
N SER A 104 5.12 9.86 4.80
CA SER A 104 5.62 8.49 4.97
C SER A 104 4.79 7.51 4.14
N PHE A 105 3.46 7.68 4.14
CA PHE A 105 2.55 6.87 3.32
C PHE A 105 2.82 7.04 1.82
N PHE A 106 3.03 8.28 1.35
CA PHE A 106 3.43 8.57 -0.04
C PHE A 106 4.78 7.95 -0.38
N THR A 107 5.76 8.07 0.51
CA THR A 107 7.11 7.54 0.29
C THR A 107 7.08 6.01 0.18
N THR A 108 6.30 5.33 1.02
CA THR A 108 6.06 3.88 0.90
C THR A 108 5.37 3.52 -0.41
N TYR A 109 4.31 4.24 -0.78
CA TYR A 109 3.59 4.03 -2.03
C TYR A 109 4.51 4.14 -3.25
N MET A 110 5.24 5.25 -3.34
CA MET A 110 6.21 5.50 -4.40
C MET A 110 7.30 4.43 -4.41
N GLY A 111 7.90 4.12 -3.25
CA GLY A 111 8.95 3.12 -3.12
C GLY A 111 8.52 1.75 -3.64
N ASN A 112 7.32 1.29 -3.25
CA ASN A 112 6.75 0.02 -3.71
C ASN A 112 6.51 0.01 -5.22
N ARG A 113 5.97 1.09 -5.80
CA ARG A 113 5.71 1.19 -7.24
C ARG A 113 7.00 1.22 -8.06
N LEU A 114 8.03 1.93 -7.59
CA LEU A 114 9.35 1.94 -8.23
C LEU A 114 10.03 0.57 -8.16
N PHE A 115 9.94 -0.11 -7.01
CA PHE A 115 10.46 -1.47 -6.84
C PHE A 115 9.76 -2.46 -7.77
N ARG A 116 8.42 -2.38 -7.87
CA ARG A 116 7.61 -3.19 -8.81
C ARG A 116 8.04 -2.99 -10.27
N ALA A 117 8.48 -1.79 -10.63
CA ALA A 117 9.00 -1.48 -11.97
C ALA A 117 10.47 -1.92 -12.18
N GLY A 118 11.08 -2.61 -11.22
CA GLY A 118 12.43 -3.16 -11.30
C GLY A 118 13.55 -2.18 -10.95
N LEU A 119 13.24 -1.04 -10.32
CA LEU A 119 14.26 -0.10 -9.86
C LEU A 119 14.74 -0.47 -8.46
N SER A 120 16.05 -0.38 -8.22
CA SER A 120 16.61 -0.43 -6.87
C SER A 120 16.44 0.91 -6.17
N THR A 121 15.59 0.95 -5.15
CA THR A 121 15.30 2.16 -4.37
C THR A 121 15.85 2.02 -2.95
N ALA A 122 16.32 3.14 -2.38
CA ALA A 122 16.68 3.25 -0.98
C ALA A 122 15.84 4.37 -0.35
N ILE A 123 15.33 4.14 0.85
CA ILE A 123 14.56 5.12 1.62
C ILE A 123 15.43 5.57 2.80
N LEU A 124 15.66 6.88 2.89
CA LEU A 124 16.30 7.51 4.03
C LEU A 124 15.23 8.24 4.82
N ASP A 125 14.90 7.72 6.01
CA ASP A 125 13.99 8.38 6.93
C ASP A 125 14.76 9.35 7.83
N CYS A 126 14.40 10.63 7.77
CA CYS A 126 14.99 11.70 8.55
C CYS A 126 14.06 12.20 9.66
N ASP A 127 12.87 11.62 9.83
CA ASP A 127 11.93 12.01 10.88
C ASP A 127 12.27 11.29 12.18
N THR A 128 13.00 11.96 13.07
CA THR A 128 13.37 11.40 14.39
C THR A 128 12.17 11.24 15.33
N GLY A 129 10.99 11.77 14.97
CA GLY A 129 9.76 11.70 15.76
C GLY A 129 8.78 10.61 15.32
N GLN A 130 9.03 9.95 14.19
CA GLN A 130 8.24 8.78 13.75
C GLN A 130 9.08 7.52 13.88
N SER A 131 8.60 6.56 14.67
CA SER A 131 9.16 5.20 14.83
C SER A 131 8.02 4.20 14.92
#